data_AF-A0A0A1WCB6-F1
#
_entry.id   AF-A0A0A1WCB6-F1
#
_cell.length_a   1.000
_cell.length_b   1.000
_cell.length_c   1.000
_cell.angle_alpha   90.00
_cell.angle_beta   90.00
_cell.angle_gamma   90.00
#
_symmetry.space_group_name_H-M   'P 1'
#
loop_
_entity.id
_entity.type
_entity.pdbx_description
1 polymer ?
#
loop_
_entity_poly.entity_id
_entity_poly.type
_entity_poly.pdbx_seq_one_letter_code
_entity_poly.pdbx_strand_id
1 'polypeptide(L)'
;VATSEQQRSYKKYIELVVVADYIMFRKYDRNSTAIKTRIYEIVNTLNLIYTVLNIHIALVCIEIWSKGDLINVQSVVDVTLNSFGEWRQRDLLNRKNHDNAQLLT
;
A
#
# COMPACT_ATOMS: atom_id res chain seq x y z
N VAL A 1 28.08 -7.11 -17.52
CA VAL A 1 27.53 -7.23 -16.15
C VAL A 1 27.76 -5.89 -15.48
N ALA A 2 26.71 -5.13 -15.17
CA ALA A 2 26.86 -3.83 -14.54
C ALA A 2 27.32 -4.02 -13.08
N THR A 3 28.27 -3.20 -12.63
CA THR A 3 28.77 -3.24 -11.25
C THR A 3 27.69 -2.72 -10.27
N SER A 4 27.72 -3.20 -9.03
CA SER A 4 26.80 -2.85 -7.95
C SER A 4 26.66 -1.33 -7.70
N GLU A 5 27.65 -0.54 -8.09
CA GLU A 5 27.62 0.93 -8.06
C GLU A 5 26.76 1.56 -9.16
N GLN A 6 26.76 1.01 -10.39
CA GLN A 6 25.90 1.48 -11.48
C GLN A 6 24.41 1.22 -11.19
N GLN A 7 24.10 0.16 -10.45
CA GLN A 7 22.72 -0.17 -10.04
C GLN A 7 22.17 0.77 -8.96
N ARG A 8 23.05 1.54 -8.30
CA ARG A 8 22.69 2.60 -7.34
C ARG A 8 22.36 3.94 -8.03
N SER A 9 22.69 4.07 -9.32
CA SER A 9 22.54 5.32 -10.08
C SER A 9 21.17 5.49 -10.77
N TYR A 10 20.41 4.42 -10.99
CA TYR A 10 19.13 4.51 -11.70
C TYR A 10 17.98 4.82 -10.76
N LYS A 11 17.12 5.76 -11.18
CA LYS A 11 15.89 6.08 -10.46
C LYS A 11 14.95 4.88 -10.51
N LYS A 12 14.51 4.43 -9.34
CA LYS A 12 13.61 3.29 -9.17
C LYS A 12 12.21 3.80 -8.88
N TYR A 13 11.22 3.00 -9.24
CA TYR A 13 9.83 3.29 -9.01
C TYR A 13 9.20 2.12 -8.26
N ILE A 14 8.31 2.42 -7.33
CA ILE A 14 7.46 1.43 -6.68
C ILE A 14 6.03 1.86 -6.93
N GLU A 15 5.30 1.06 -7.72
CA GLU A 15 3.86 1.18 -7.87
C GLU A 15 3.18 0.65 -6.61
N LEU A 16 2.70 1.57 -5.77
CA LEU A 16 2.11 1.28 -4.48
C LEU A 16 0.58 1.27 -4.56
N VAL A 17 -0.03 0.22 -4.01
CA VAL A 17 -1.44 0.20 -3.65
C VAL A 17 -1.57 0.33 -2.14
N VAL A 18 -2.48 1.18 -1.68
CA VAL A 18 -2.82 1.27 -0.27
C VAL A 18 -4.26 0.81 -0.07
N VAL A 19 -4.45 -0.13 0.84
CA VAL A 19 -5.74 -0.67 1.22
C VAL A 19 -6.06 -0.20 2.64
N ALA A 20 -7.22 0.39 2.85
CA ALA A 20 -7.74 0.71 4.17
C ALA A 20 -8.87 -0.25 4.52
N ASP A 21 -8.73 -0.95 5.64
CA ASP A 21 -9.71 -1.93 6.10
C ASP A 21 -10.99 -1.25 6.64
N TYR A 22 -11.96 -2.06 7.07
CA TYR A 22 -13.24 -1.60 7.57
C TYR A 22 -13.11 -0.88 8.92
N ILE A 23 -12.15 -1.27 9.76
CA ILE A 23 -11.88 -0.58 11.03
C ILE A 23 -11.38 0.84 10.77
N MET A 24 -10.44 1.02 9.84
CA MET A 24 -9.99 2.34 9.38
C MET A 24 -11.15 3.14 8.78
N PHE A 25 -12.02 2.50 8.00
CA PHE A 25 -13.23 3.17 7.49
C PHE A 25 -14.13 3.70 8.62
N ARG A 26 -14.34 2.90 9.67
CA ARG A 26 -15.13 3.29 10.85
C ARG A 26 -14.43 4.36 11.68
N LYS A 27 -13.11 4.27 11.85
CA LYS A 27 -12.29 5.22 12.62
C LYS A 27 -12.31 6.63 12.04
N TYR A 28 -12.41 6.75 10.72
CA TYR A 28 -12.54 8.04 10.03
C TYR A 28 -14.00 8.41 9.77
N ASP A 29 -14.92 8.06 10.67
CA ASP A 29 -16.35 8.39 10.61
C ASP A 29 -17.01 8.01 9.28
N ARG A 30 -16.57 6.90 8.67
CA ARG A 30 -17.04 6.43 7.35
C ARG A 30 -16.79 7.44 6.22
N ASN A 31 -15.82 8.35 6.40
CA ASN A 31 -15.46 9.38 5.45
C ASN A 31 -14.31 8.91 4.54
N SER A 32 -14.66 8.39 3.37
CA SER A 32 -13.66 7.94 2.38
C SER A 32 -12.73 9.06 1.91
N THR A 33 -13.21 10.31 1.88
CA THR A 33 -12.38 11.46 1.48
C THR A 33 -11.31 11.72 2.53
N ALA A 34 -11.65 11.70 3.82
CA ALA A 34 -10.69 11.88 4.91
C ALA A 34 -9.59 10.80 4.88
N ILE A 35 -9.97 9.54 4.63
CA ILE A 35 -9.02 8.42 4.49
C ILE A 35 -8.10 8.64 3.30
N LYS A 36 -8.63 9.02 2.13
CA LYS A 36 -7.82 9.32 0.94
C LYS A 36 -6.84 10.46 1.20
N THR A 37 -7.29 11.55 1.81
CA THR A 37 -6.42 12.67 2.21
C THR A 37 -5.28 12.18 3.10
N ARG A 38 -5.59 11.37 4.12
CA ARG A 38 -4.57 10.80 5.00
C ARG A 38 -3.57 9.94 4.25
N ILE A 39 -4.03 9.11 3.31
CA ILE A 39 -3.15 8.26 2.50
C ILE A 39 -2.24 9.11 1.60
N TYR A 40 -2.77 10.17 0.99
CA TYR A 40 -1.94 11.09 0.19
C TYR A 40 -0.86 11.76 1.02
N GLU A 41 -1.17 12.20 2.23
CA GLU A 41 -0.18 12.75 3.17
C GLU A 41 0.92 11.73 3.48
N ILE A 42 0.55 10.49 3.82
CA ILE A 42 1.50 9.40 4.10
C ILE A 42 2.42 9.17 2.90
N VAL A 43 1.86 9.03 1.69
CA VAL A 43 2.66 8.80 0.48
C VAL A 43 3.57 9.98 0.15
N ASN A 44 3.13 11.22 0.36
CA ASN A 44 3.98 12.40 0.21
C ASN A 44 5.17 12.36 1.17
N THR A 45 4.94 12.00 2.43
CA THR A 45 6.03 11.81 3.41
C THR A 45 6.96 10.66 3.01
N LEU A 46 6.42 9.53 2.54
CA LEU A 46 7.24 8.41 2.07
C LEU A 46 8.11 8.84 0.88
N ASN A 47 7.58 9.58 -0.09
CA ASN A 47 8.38 10.09 -1.21
C ASN A 47 9.56 10.97 -0.75
N LEU A 48 9.37 11.79 0.28
CA LEU A 48 10.47 12.56 0.87
C LEU A 48 11.54 11.63 1.47
N ILE A 49 11.14 10.62 2.25
CA ILE A 49 12.05 9.67 2.89
C ILE A 49 12.82 8.85 1.85
N TYR A 50 12.14 8.34 0.82
CA TYR A 50 12.72 7.44 -0.18
C TYR A 50 13.59 8.16 -1.23
N THR A 51 13.60 9.49 -1.25
CA THR A 51 14.46 10.29 -2.14
C THR A 51 15.94 9.97 -1.95
N VAL A 52 16.39 9.72 -0.71
CA VAL A 52 17.81 9.38 -0.40
C VAL A 52 18.24 8.03 -1.01
N LEU A 53 17.28 7.18 -1.36
CA LEU A 53 17.50 5.89 -2.00
C LEU A 53 17.30 5.95 -3.53
N ASN A 54 17.03 7.14 -4.09
CA ASN A 54 16.66 7.34 -5.49
C ASN A 54 15.44 6.51 -5.90
N ILE A 55 14.48 6.35 -4.99
CA ILE A 55 13.21 5.63 -5.20
C ILE A 55 12.06 6.64 -5.21
N HIS A 56 11.17 6.55 -6.19
CA HIS A 56 9.91 7.27 -6.23
C HIS A 56 8.74 6.31 -5.99
N ILE A 57 7.88 6.63 -5.03
CA ILE A 57 6.68 5.85 -4.74
C ILE A 57 5.51 6.48 -5.51
N ALA A 58 5.00 5.73 -6.48
CA ALA A 58 3.83 6.10 -7.26
C ALA A 58 2.59 5.41 -6.65
N LEU A 59 1.69 6.18 -6.05
CA LEU A 59 0.42 5.64 -5.56
C LEU A 59 -0.52 5.37 -6.75
N VAL A 60 -0.69 4.11 -7.13
CA VAL A 60 -1.44 3.71 -8.33
C VAL A 60 -2.89 3.32 -8.03
N CYS A 61 -3.21 3.01 -6.77
CA CYS A 61 -4.57 2.71 -6.34
C CYS A 61 -4.74 2.94 -4.83
N ILE A 62 -5.93 3.41 -4.44
CA ILE A 62 -6.43 3.36 -3.06
C ILE A 62 -7.68 2.50 -3.06
N GLU A 63 -7.70 1.50 -2.19
CA GLU A 63 -8.89 0.68 -1.95
C GLU A 63 -9.38 0.85 -0.51
N ILE A 64 -10.68 1.04 -0.33
CA ILE A 64 -11.29 1.20 0.98
C ILE A 64 -12.38 0.14 1.13
N TRP A 65 -12.23 -0.75 2.10
CA TRP A 65 -13.17 -1.83 2.39
C TRP A 65 -14.38 -1.31 3.18
N SER A 66 -15.17 -0.43 2.58
CA SER A 66 -16.29 0.26 3.23
C SER A 66 -17.50 -0.62 3.56
N LYS A 67 -17.57 -1.82 2.97
CA LYS A 67 -18.66 -2.79 3.16
C LYS A 67 -18.32 -3.94 4.12
N GLY A 68 -17.12 -3.93 4.69
CA GLY A 68 -16.55 -5.03 5.46
C GLY A 68 -15.25 -5.53 4.84
N ASP A 69 -14.43 -6.17 5.65
CA ASP A 69 -13.10 -6.63 5.25
C ASP A 69 -13.17 -7.76 4.21
N LEU A 70 -12.25 -7.74 3.25
CA LEU A 70 -12.12 -8.80 2.25
C LEU A 70 -11.22 -9.95 2.72
N ILE A 71 -10.62 -9.80 3.90
CA ILE A 71 -9.87 -10.83 4.62
C ILE A 71 -10.31 -10.83 6.10
N ASN A 72 -9.99 -11.89 6.82
CA ASN A 72 -10.18 -11.89 8.27
C ASN A 72 -9.01 -11.17 8.95
N VAL A 73 -9.16 -9.86 9.18
CA VAL A 73 -8.16 -9.05 9.91
C VAL A 73 -8.18 -9.44 11.39
N GLN A 74 -7.03 -9.86 11.91
CA GLN A 74 -6.85 -10.34 13.28
C GLN A 74 -5.77 -9.56 14.01
N SER A 75 -5.82 -9.57 15.35
CA SER A 75 -4.80 -8.94 16.20
C SER A 75 -3.43 -9.60 16.08
N VAL A 76 -3.37 -10.87 15.65
CA VAL A 76 -2.11 -11.57 15.38
C VAL A 76 -1.59 -11.15 14.00
N VAL A 77 -0.52 -10.35 14.00
CA VAL A 77 0.01 -9.68 12.79
C VAL A 77 0.38 -10.67 11.68
N ASP A 78 1.02 -11.80 12.02
CA ASP A 78 1.46 -12.78 11.01
C ASP A 78 0.28 -13.41 10.26
N VAL A 79 -0.83 -13.63 10.94
CA VAL A 79 -2.04 -14.21 10.34
C VAL A 79 -2.68 -13.22 9.38
N THR A 80 -2.77 -11.95 9.77
CA THR A 80 -3.27 -10.86 8.92
C THR A 80 -2.36 -10.64 7.71
N LEU A 81 -1.03 -10.64 7.90
CA LEU A 81 -0.06 -10.45 6.83
C LEU A 81 -0.16 -11.57 5.77
N ASN A 82 -0.22 -12.83 6.21
CA ASN A 82 -0.39 -13.97 5.31
C ASN A 82 -1.72 -13.89 4.54
N SER A 83 -2.82 -13.62 5.25
CA SER A 83 -4.15 -13.49 4.64
C SER A 83 -4.20 -12.36 3.61
N PHE A 84 -3.58 -11.21 3.92
CA PHE A 84 -3.49 -10.08 3.01
C PHE A 84 -2.62 -10.39 1.78
N GLY A 85 -1.50 -11.10 1.96
CA GLY A 85 -0.65 -11.55 0.87
C GLY A 85 -1.37 -12.52 -0.09
N GLU A 86 -2.09 -13.49 0.46
CA GLU A 86 -2.90 -14.42 -0.34
C GLU A 86 -4.04 -13.72 -1.07
N TRP A 87 -4.73 -12.78 -0.42
CA TRP A 87 -5.76 -11.97 -1.06
C TRP A 87 -5.19 -11.09 -2.16
N ARG A 88 -4.02 -10.46 -1.93
CA ARG A 88 -3.32 -9.67 -2.96
C ARG A 88 -3.04 -10.51 -4.20
N GLN A 89 -2.58 -11.75 -4.02
CA GLN A 89 -2.26 -12.66 -5.11
C GLN A 89 -3.51 -13.14 -5.87
N ARG A 90 -4.57 -13.52 -5.15
CA ARG A 90 -5.76 -14.13 -5.75
C ARG A 90 -6.77 -13.13 -6.28
N ASP A 91 -6.79 -11.90 -5.76
CA ASP A 91 -7.78 -10.88 -6.12
C ASP A 91 -7.13 -9.62 -6.68
N LEU A 92 -6.38 -8.88 -5.85
CA LEU A 92 -5.92 -7.53 -6.20
C LEU A 92 -5.04 -7.50 -7.47
N LEU A 93 -4.08 -8.42 -7.58
CA LEU A 93 -3.20 -8.51 -8.75
C LEU A 93 -3.92 -8.86 -10.05
N ASN A 94 -5.07 -9.54 -9.98
CA ASN A 94 -5.85 -9.90 -11.17
C ASN A 94 -6.60 -8.71 -11.79
N ARG A 95 -6.74 -7.60 -11.05
CA ARG A 95 -7.48 -6.41 -11.48
C ARG A 95 -6.64 -5.13 -11.51
N LYS A 96 -5.52 -5.08 -10.79
CA LYS A 96 -4.62 -3.94 -10.78
C LYS A 96 -3.17 -4.41 -10.62
N ASN A 97 -2.36 -4.22 -11.66
CA ASN A 97 -0.90 -4.41 -11.57
C ASN A 97 -0.28 -3.38 -10.62
N HIS A 98 0.64 -3.84 -9.79
CA HIS A 98 1.39 -3.03 -8.82
C HIS A 98 2.56 -3.83 -8.23
N ASP A 99 3.62 -3.13 -7.80
CA ASP A 99 4.81 -3.75 -7.21
C ASP A 99 4.59 -4.13 -5.75
N ASN A 100 3.95 -3.24 -4.97
CA ASN A 100 3.74 -3.42 -3.55
C ASN A 100 2.34 -2.97 -3.10
N ALA A 101 1.79 -3.67 -2.10
CA ALA A 101 0.55 -3.26 -1.45
C ALA A 101 0.75 -3.15 0.06
N GLN A 102 0.14 -2.15 0.67
CA GLN A 102 0.17 -1.92 2.12
C GLN A 102 -1.25 -1.87 2.66
N LEU A 103 -1.50 -2.62 3.73
CA LEU A 103 -2.75 -2.59 4.48
C LEU A 103 -2.64 -1.60 5.63
N LEU A 104 -3.58 -0.66 5.72
CA LEU A 104 -3.79 0.22 6.86
C LEU A 104 -4.99 -0.30 7.66
N THR A 105 -4.76 -0.62 8.93
CA THR A 105 -5.70 -1.21 9.89
C THR A 105 -5.56 -0.53 11.25
#